data_AF-A0A0C3EMI9-F1
#
_entry.id   AF-A0A0C3EMI9-F1
#
_cell.length_a   1.000
_cell.length_b   1.000
_cell.length_c   1.000
_cell.angle_alpha   90.00
_cell.angle_beta   90.00
_cell.angle_gamma   90.00
#
_symmetry.space_group_name_H-M   'P 1'
#
loop_
_entity.id
_entity.type
_entity.pdbx_description
1 polymer ?
#
loop_
_entity_poly.entity_id
_entity_poly.type
_entity_poly.pdbx_seq_one_letter_code
_entity_poly.pdbx_strand_id
1 'polypeptide(L)' 'MAGGSHPSGFNPHLPGFRYQFLSKLLGASMWFFMFYRAREDGPKLLGLRHPWEGHHSEHSEPH' A
#
# COMPACT_ATOMS: atom_id res chain seq x y z
N MET A 1 16.85 -24.33 -47.83
CA MET A 1 16.20 -25.49 -47.17
C MET A 1 15.20 -24.93 -46.17
N ALA A 2 13.92 -25.24 -46.33
CA ALA A 2 12.84 -24.82 -45.46
C ALA A 2 12.79 -25.68 -44.19
N GLY A 3 12.34 -25.09 -43.08
CA GLY A 3 11.93 -25.81 -41.88
C GLY A 3 11.68 -24.81 -40.75
N GLY A 4 10.49 -24.65 -40.20
CA GLY A 4 9.18 -25.21 -40.45
C GLY A 4 8.23 -24.40 -39.58
N SER A 5 7.14 -23.91 -40.16
CA SER A 5 6.09 -23.22 -39.41
C SER A 5 5.49 -24.22 -38.42
N HIS A 6 5.56 -23.93 -37.12
CA HIS A 6 4.74 -24.60 -36.10
C HIS A 6 3.50 -23.72 -35.85
N PRO A 7 2.30 -24.07 -36.35
CA PRO A 7 1.08 -23.34 -36.04
C PRO A 7 0.43 -23.98 -34.81
N SER A 8 0.93 -23.70 -33.61
CA SER A 8 0.31 -24.18 -32.37
C SER A 8 -0.09 -23.00 -31.47
N GLY A 9 -1.23 -22.40 -31.81
CA GLY A 9 -2.30 -22.11 -30.85
C GLY A 9 -2.10 -21.09 -29.73
N PHE A 10 -0.97 -20.41 -29.60
CA PHE A 10 -0.82 -19.32 -28.62
C PHE A 10 -1.19 -17.98 -29.25
N ASN A 11 -2.50 -17.73 -29.36
CA ASN A 11 -3.02 -16.37 -29.54
C ASN A 11 -3.28 -15.81 -28.13
N PRO A 12 -2.32 -15.12 -27.48
CA PRO A 12 -2.60 -14.46 -26.21
C PRO A 12 -3.69 -13.42 -26.48
N HIS A 13 -4.92 -13.77 -26.10
CA HIS A 13 -6.03 -12.85 -26.06
C HIS A 13 -5.59 -11.63 -25.26
N LEU A 14 -5.46 -10.47 -25.93
CA LEU A 14 -5.10 -9.27 -25.21
C LEU A 14 -6.18 -9.06 -24.14
N PRO A 15 -5.81 -9.00 -22.85
CA PRO A 15 -6.77 -8.77 -21.79
C PRO A 15 -7.51 -7.49 -22.14
N GLY A 16 -8.82 -7.57 -22.29
CA GLY A 16 -9.63 -6.47 -22.80
C GLY A 16 -9.30 -5.19 -22.03
N PHE A 17 -9.19 -4.06 -22.73
CA PHE A 17 -8.77 -2.77 -22.15
C PHE A 17 -9.48 -2.43 -20.83
N ARG A 18 -10.75 -2.85 -20.70
CA ARG A 18 -11.56 -2.73 -19.49
C ARG A 18 -10.96 -3.44 -18.26
N TYR A 19 -10.44 -4.65 -18.43
CA TYR A 19 -9.80 -5.41 -17.35
C TYR A 19 -8.48 -4.76 -16.93
N GLN A 20 -7.68 -4.31 -17.89
CA GLN A 20 -6.44 -3.59 -17.61
C GLN A 20 -6.70 -2.29 -16.84
N PHE A 21 -7.72 -1.53 -17.23
CA PHE A 21 -8.13 -0.32 -16.53
C PHE A 21 -8.65 -0.61 -15.13
N LEU A 22 -9.52 -1.62 -14.97
CA LEU A 22 -10.06 -1.99 -13.67
C LEU A 22 -8.96 -2.49 -12.73
N SER A 23 -8.04 -3.33 -13.20
CA SER A 23 -6.89 -3.81 -12.42
C SER A 23 -5.99 -2.66 -11.98
N LYS A 24 -5.72 -1.69 -12.87
CA LYS A 24 -4.95 -0.50 -12.53
C LYS A 24 -5.66 0.39 -11.52
N LEU A 25 -6.97 0.60 -11.67
CA LEU A 25 -7.77 1.37 -10.72
C LEU A 25 -7.80 0.68 -9.35
N LEU A 26 -8.01 -0.64 -9.32
CA LEU A 26 -8.07 -1.41 -8.08
C LEU A 26 -6.71 -1.41 -7.34
N GLY A 27 -5.60 -1.59 -8.08
CA GLY A 27 -4.25 -1.49 -7.52
C GLY A 27 -3.89 -0.07 -7.07
N ALA A 28 -4.26 0.94 -7.87
CA ALA A 28 -4.06 2.35 -7.50
C ALA A 28 -4.86 2.73 -6.25
N SER A 29 -6.11 2.26 -6.12
CA SER A 29 -6.94 2.46 -4.93
C SER A 29 -6.33 1.84 -3.68
N MET A 30 -5.73 0.65 -3.78
CA MET A 30 -5.02 0.01 -2.66
C MET A 30 -3.87 0.89 -2.16
N TRP A 31 -2.99 1.34 -3.06
CA TRP A 31 -1.87 2.23 -2.71
C TRP A 31 -2.35 3.60 -2.24
N PHE A 32 -3.38 4.16 -2.88
CA PHE A 32 -4.03 5.40 -2.46
C PHE A 32 -4.51 5.31 -1.02
N PHE A 33 -5.16 4.20 -0.64
CA PHE A 33 -5.62 3.98 0.72
C PHE A 33 -4.47 3.89 1.72
N MET A 34 -3.36 3.23 1.35
CA MET A 34 -2.17 3.17 2.19
C MET A 34 -1.56 4.55 2.44
N PHE A 35 -1.45 5.41 1.41
CA PHE A 35 -0.98 6.78 1.57
C PHE A 35 -1.97 7.69 2.32
N TYR A 36 -3.26 7.55 2.04
CA TYR A 36 -4.32 8.24 2.77
C TYR A 36 -4.22 7.94 4.26
N ARG A 37 -4.12 6.66 4.60
CA ARG A 37 -3.97 6.20 5.96
C ARG A 37 -2.64 6.64 6.58
N ALA A 38 -1.54 6.62 5.84
CA ALA A 38 -0.25 7.13 6.33
C ALA A 38 -0.29 8.64 6.66
N ARG A 39 -1.12 9.43 5.96
CA ARG A 39 -1.33 10.84 6.29
C ARG A 39 -2.20 11.04 7.53
N GLU A 40 -3.23 10.22 7.70
CA GLU A 40 -4.09 10.25 8.89
C GLU A 40 -3.39 9.69 10.15
N ASP A 41 -2.63 8.60 10.00
CA ASP A 41 -1.84 7.98 11.06
C ASP A 41 -0.47 8.68 11.25
N GLY A 42 -0.09 9.58 10.34
CA GLY A 42 1.14 10.40 10.39
C GLY A 42 1.30 11.19 11.70
N PRO A 43 0.34 12.01 12.14
CA PRO A 43 0.41 12.69 13.44
C PRO A 43 0.32 11.72 14.63
N LYS A 44 -0.21 10.51 14.44
CA LYS A 44 -0.32 9.48 15.48
C LYS A 44 0.97 8.70 15.69
N LEU A 45 1.83 8.64 14.66
CA LEU A 45 3.14 8.00 14.68
C LEU A 45 4.31 8.99 14.89
N LEU A 46 4.10 10.30 14.71
CA LEU A 46 5.09 11.36 14.99
C LEU A 46 5.37 11.60 16.50
N GLY A 47 5.13 10.61 17.36
CA GLY A 47 5.72 10.57 18.70
C GLY A 47 5.17 11.56 19.73
N LEU A 48 4.14 12.36 19.45
CA LEU A 48 3.53 13.29 20.44
C LEU A 48 2.65 12.60 21.50
N ARG A 49 2.53 11.28 21.47
CA ARG A 49 1.79 10.50 22.47
C ARG A 49 2.49 9.18 22.76
N HIS A 50 3.59 9.23 23.49
CA HIS A 50 3.91 8.12 24.37
C HIS A 50 3.06 8.25 25.64
N PRO A 51 2.20 7.27 25.97
CA PRO A 51 1.37 7.33 27.18
C PRO A 51 2.15 7.33 28.51
N TRP A 52 3.49 7.21 28.49
CA TRP A 52 4.36 7.14 29.67
C TRP A 52 5.21 8.40 29.92
N GLU A 53 5.20 9.40 29.04
CA GLU A 53 5.95 10.66 29.24
C GLU A 53 5.28 11.58 30.28
N GLY A 54 4.02 11.33 30.63
CA GLY A 54 3.28 12.11 31.62
C GLY A 54 3.42 11.63 33.07
N HIS A 55 4.18 10.56 33.36
CA HIS A 55 4.12 9.87 34.66
C HIS A 55 5.46 9.75 35.41
N HIS A 56 6.47 10.55 35.05
CA HIS A 56 7.80 10.52 35.67
C HIS A 56 8.22 11.79 36.43
N SER A 57 7.30 12.73 36.72
CA SER A 57 7.70 14.05 37.23
C SER A 57 7.17 14.45 38.62
N GLU A 58 6.36 13.66 39.35
CA GLU A 58 5.71 14.22 40.57
C GLU A 58 5.51 13.26 41.75
N HIS A 59 6.40 12.27 41.92
CA HIS A 59 6.53 11.55 43.20
C HIS A 59 7.93 11.73 43.80
N SER A 60 8.26 12.97 44.18
CA SER A 60 9.27 13.24 45.20
C SER A 60 8.62 14.15 46.24
N GLU A 61 7.99 13.52 47.24
CA GLU A 61 7.38 14.18 48.40
C GLU A 61 8.39 14.99 49.23
N PRO A 62 7.93 16.03 49.95
CA PRO A 62 8.73 16.84 50.84
C PRO A 62 8.92 16.15 52.21
N HIS A 63 10.16 16.11 52.70
CA HIS A 63 10.49 15.79 54.09
C HIS A 63 11.49 16.81 54.62
#